data_AF-A0A3B5K7F5-F1
#
_entry.id   AF-A0A3B5K7F5-F1
#
_cell.length_a   1.000
_cell.length_b   1.000
_cell.length_c   1.000
_cell.angle_alpha   90.00
_cell.angle_beta   90.00
_cell.angle_gamma   90.00
#
_symmetry.space_group_name_H-M   'P 1'
#
loop_
_entity.id
_entity.type
_entity.pdbx_description
1 polymer ?
#
loop_
_entity_poly.entity_id
_entity_poly.type
_entity_poly.pdbx_seq_one_letter_code
_entity_poly.pdbx_strand_id
1 'polypeptide(L)'
;MIWENKSDVVAMMTQEVERGRIKCHKYWPERLGTSQDTHLVHHLKFTHWPDHGVPHSSDQLVRFIRYMRVVHSKGPVTVHCSAGIGRAGVLICTDLILGLIDSDLPVSRSCSSGVVH
;
A
#
# COMPACT_ATOMS: atom_id res chain seq x y z
N MET A 1 14.29 -4.60 8.19
CA MET A 1 13.46 -3.57 7.54
C MET A 1 12.35 -2.99 8.43
N ILE A 2 11.23 -3.69 8.70
CA ILE A 2 10.07 -3.12 9.44
C ILE A 2 10.47 -2.61 10.83
N TRP A 3 11.18 -3.44 11.59
CA TRP A 3 11.64 -3.11 12.94
C TRP A 3 12.58 -1.90 12.95
N GLU A 4 13.62 -1.94 12.10
CA GLU A 4 14.66 -0.90 12.01
C GLU A 4 14.08 0.47 11.63
N ASN A 5 13.15 0.49 10.66
CA ASN A 5 12.51 1.73 10.20
C ASN A 5 11.37 2.19 11.12
N LYS A 6 11.07 1.44 12.19
CA LYS A 6 9.95 1.73 13.10
C LYS A 6 8.61 1.87 12.37
N SER A 7 8.43 1.13 11.28
CA SER A 7 7.17 1.09 10.52
C SER A 7 6.10 0.39 11.34
N ASP A 8 4.99 1.07 11.57
CA ASP A 8 3.82 0.54 12.29
C ASP A 8 2.67 0.13 11.33
N VAL A 9 2.81 0.36 10.02
CA VAL A 9 1.84 -0.07 9.00
C VAL A 9 2.52 -0.78 7.85
N VAL A 10 1.93 -1.91 7.45
CA VAL A 10 2.23 -2.63 6.21
C VAL A 10 0.98 -2.66 5.34
N ALA A 11 1.04 -2.08 4.14
CA ALA A 11 -0.03 -2.11 3.14
C ALA A 11 0.29 -3.14 2.04
N MET A 12 -0.39 -4.29 2.10
CA MET A 12 -0.27 -5.38 1.14
C MET A 12 -1.35 -5.28 0.07
N MET A 13 -0.94 -4.93 -1.16
CA MET A 13 -1.84 -4.68 -2.30
C MET A 13 -1.94 -5.88 -3.26
N THR A 14 -1.95 -7.11 -2.72
CA THR A 14 -2.04 -8.36 -3.48
C THR A 14 -2.65 -9.47 -2.63
N GLN A 15 -3.21 -10.48 -3.28
CA GLN A 15 -3.42 -11.78 -2.63
C GLN A 15 -2.11 -12.60 -2.65
N GLU A 16 -2.01 -13.63 -1.81
CA GLU A 16 -0.87 -14.55 -1.80
C GLU A 16 -0.81 -15.35 -3.10
N VAL A 17 -1.99 -15.76 -3.59
CA VAL A 17 -2.17 -16.51 -4.82
C VAL A 17 -3.25 -15.84 -5.67
N GLU A 18 -2.97 -15.65 -6.94
CA GLU A 18 -3.92 -15.12 -7.92
C GLU A 18 -3.89 -16.01 -9.16
N ARG A 19 -5.06 -16.51 -9.60
CA ARG A 19 -5.20 -17.42 -10.75
C ARG A 19 -4.25 -18.63 -10.69
N GLY A 20 -4.05 -19.20 -9.51
CA GLY A 20 -3.18 -20.35 -9.28
C GLY A 20 -1.68 -20.04 -9.28
N ARG A 21 -1.28 -18.77 -9.41
CA ARG A 21 0.13 -18.35 -9.32
C ARG A 21 0.40 -17.65 -8.00
N ILE A 22 1.51 -18.01 -7.35
CA ILE A 22 1.98 -17.33 -6.14
C ILE A 22 2.44 -15.92 -6.51
N LYS A 23 1.92 -14.92 -5.81
CA LYS A 23 2.27 -13.50 -5.95
C LYS A 23 3.07 -12.99 -4.76
N CYS A 24 2.77 -13.51 -3.56
CA CYS A 24 3.46 -13.17 -2.33
C CYS A 24 3.36 -14.35 -1.36
N HIS A 25 4.50 -14.78 -0.80
CA HIS A 25 4.47 -15.76 0.29
C HIS A 25 3.97 -15.11 1.57
N LYS A 26 3.17 -15.85 2.34
CA LYS A 26 2.73 -15.44 3.68
C LYS A 26 3.96 -15.28 4.59
N TYR A 27 4.10 -14.12 5.21
CA TYR A 27 5.23 -13.78 6.09
C TYR A 27 4.80 -13.45 7.52
N TRP A 28 3.51 -13.59 7.84
CA TRP A 28 2.98 -13.41 9.19
C TRP A 28 2.56 -14.75 9.78
N PRO A 29 2.72 -14.94 11.10
CA PRO A 29 2.31 -16.16 11.78
C PRO A 29 0.79 -16.25 11.92
N GLU A 30 0.27 -17.46 12.13
CA GLU A 30 -1.15 -17.69 12.46
C GLU A 30 -1.46 -17.53 13.94
N ARG A 31 -0.42 -17.56 14.77
CA ARG A 31 -0.51 -17.43 16.22
C ARG A 31 0.49 -16.39 16.69
N LEU A 32 0.05 -15.56 17.64
CA LEU A 32 0.91 -14.58 18.27
C LEU A 32 1.87 -15.30 19.23
N GLY A 33 3.14 -14.93 19.19
CA GLY A 33 4.13 -15.35 20.18
C GLY A 33 4.12 -14.44 21.41
N THR A 34 4.66 -14.93 22.52
CA THR A 34 4.90 -14.13 23.73
C THR A 34 6.32 -13.56 23.69
N SER A 35 6.46 -12.25 23.49
CA SER A 35 7.73 -11.52 23.57
C SER A 35 7.62 -10.39 24.59
N GLN A 36 8.73 -10.08 25.28
CA GLN A 36 8.79 -8.99 26.25
C GLN A 36 8.84 -7.61 25.56
N ASP A 37 9.51 -7.51 24.42
CA ASP A 37 9.49 -6.33 23.56
C ASP A 37 8.48 -6.53 22.42
N THR A 38 7.50 -5.61 22.33
CA THR A 38 6.43 -5.66 21.33
C THR A 38 6.45 -4.40 20.47
N HIS A 39 6.57 -4.59 19.16
CA HIS A 39 6.29 -3.55 18.16
C HIS A 39 4.97 -3.91 17.48
N LEU A 40 3.91 -3.16 17.81
CA LEU A 40 2.61 -3.33 17.17
C LEU A 40 2.67 -2.80 15.73
N VAL A 41 2.28 -3.65 14.77
CA VAL A 41 2.24 -3.31 13.35
C VAL A 41 0.88 -3.68 12.78
N HIS A 42 0.19 -2.72 12.16
CA HIS A 42 -1.04 -2.92 11.43
C HIS A 42 -0.75 -3.48 10.03
N HIS A 43 -1.12 -4.74 9.82
CA HIS A 43 -1.05 -5.37 8.50
C HIS A 43 -2.37 -5.19 7.76
N LEU A 44 -2.39 -4.31 6.76
CA LEU A 44 -3.56 -3.96 5.97
C LEU A 44 -3.47 -4.63 4.61
N LYS A 45 -4.35 -5.60 4.35
CA LYS A 45 -4.38 -6.34 3.08
C LYS A 45 -5.56 -5.91 2.21
N PHE A 46 -5.27 -5.34 1.04
CA PHE A 46 -6.29 -5.00 0.05
C PHE A 46 -6.52 -6.17 -0.91
N THR A 47 -7.65 -6.85 -0.77
CA THR A 47 -7.96 -8.09 -1.50
C THR A 47 -8.74 -7.89 -2.81
N HIS A 48 -9.38 -6.73 -2.98
CA HIS A 48 -10.30 -6.45 -4.09
C HIS A 48 -9.64 -5.77 -5.31
N TRP A 49 -8.36 -6.06 -5.55
CA TRP A 49 -7.63 -5.62 -6.75
C TRP A 49 -7.29 -6.81 -7.64
N PRO A 50 -7.97 -6.99 -8.79
CA PRO A 50 -7.69 -8.10 -9.69
C PRO A 50 -6.28 -7.99 -10.31
N ASP A 51 -5.65 -9.13 -10.53
CA ASP A 51 -4.29 -9.32 -11.07
C ASP A 51 -4.02 -8.59 -12.40
N HIS A 52 -5.08 -8.39 -13.20
CA HIS A 52 -5.06 -7.63 -14.45
C HIS A 52 -6.18 -6.59 -14.41
N GLY A 53 -5.80 -5.31 -14.32
CA GLY A 53 -6.73 -4.19 -14.37
C GLY A 53 -6.60 -3.22 -13.19
N VAL A 54 -7.69 -2.52 -12.91
CA VAL A 54 -7.83 -1.52 -11.86
C VAL A 54 -8.70 -2.07 -10.71
N PRO A 55 -8.70 -1.45 -9.52
CA PRO A 55 -9.66 -1.82 -8.48
C PRO A 55 -11.08 -1.77 -9.03
N HIS A 56 -11.94 -2.73 -8.66
CA HIS A 56 -13.33 -2.78 -9.11
C HIS A 56 -14.13 -1.52 -8.73
N SER A 57 -13.69 -0.80 -7.70
CA SER A 57 -14.23 0.48 -7.29
C SER A 57 -13.11 1.35 -6.72
N SER A 58 -12.95 2.56 -7.26
CA SER A 58 -12.04 3.57 -6.73
C SER A 58 -12.39 3.97 -5.29
N ASP A 59 -13.68 3.93 -4.95
CA ASP A 59 -14.19 4.27 -3.62
C ASP A 59 -13.68 3.29 -2.54
N GLN A 60 -13.46 2.01 -2.89
CA GLN A 60 -12.83 1.03 -1.99
C GLN A 60 -11.35 1.35 -1.75
N LEU A 61 -10.63 1.78 -2.80
CA LEU A 61 -9.22 2.20 -2.66
C LEU A 61 -9.12 3.46 -1.79
N VAL A 62 -10.01 4.44 -2.00
CA VAL A 62 -10.05 5.66 -1.17
C VAL A 62 -10.37 5.33 0.29
N ARG A 63 -11.34 4.44 0.57
CA ARG A 63 -11.61 3.97 1.94
C ARG A 63 -10.41 3.29 2.57
N PHE A 64 -9.70 2.45 1.82
CA PHE A 64 -8.48 1.80 2.29
C PHE A 64 -7.40 2.82 2.65
N ILE A 65 -7.17 3.82 1.80
CA ILE A 65 -6.21 4.91 2.06
C ILE A 65 -6.61 5.71 3.30
N ARG A 66 -7.88 6.09 3.42
CA ARG A 66 -8.37 6.82 4.60
C ARG A 66 -8.18 6.02 5.89
N TYR A 67 -8.50 4.73 5.87
CA TYR A 67 -8.27 3.86 7.02
C TYR A 67 -6.78 3.70 7.34
N MET A 68 -5.94 3.51 6.32
CA MET A 68 -4.48 3.44 6.45
C MET A 68 -3.92 4.69 7.14
N ARG A 69 -4.36 5.90 6.72
CA ARG A 69 -3.96 7.17 7.36
C ARG A 69 -4.41 7.28 8.81
N VAL A 70 -5.59 6.73 9.16
CA VAL A 70 -6.11 6.78 10.54
C VAL A 70 -5.29 5.89 11.48
N VAL A 71 -4.86 4.71 11.02
CA VAL A 71 -4.09 3.78 11.86
C VAL A 71 -2.58 4.03 11.83
N HIS A 72 -2.10 4.76 10.82
CA HIS A 72 -0.69 5.14 10.70
C HIS A 72 -0.33 6.21 11.72
N SER A 73 0.67 5.95 12.56
CA SER A 73 1.09 6.89 13.61
C SER A 73 2.57 7.24 13.57
N LYS A 74 3.45 6.34 13.08
CA LYS A 74 4.89 6.54 13.11
C LYS A 74 5.64 5.77 12.02
N GLY A 75 6.84 6.24 11.70
CA GLY A 75 7.70 5.61 10.71
C GLY A 75 7.08 5.64 9.30
N PRO A 76 7.76 5.08 8.30
CA PRO A 76 7.23 4.99 6.95
C PRO A 76 6.20 3.86 6.84
N VAL A 77 5.13 4.07 6.06
CA VAL A 77 4.22 3.00 5.66
C VAL A 77 4.94 2.07 4.69
N THR A 78 5.05 0.79 5.02
CA THR A 78 5.62 -0.20 4.09
C THR A 78 4.56 -0.66 3.12
N VAL A 79 4.66 -0.25 1.85
CA VAL A 79 3.73 -0.67 0.79
C VAL A 79 4.37 -1.76 -0.07
N HIS A 80 3.66 -2.84 -0.35
CA HIS A 80 4.10 -3.83 -1.34
C HIS A 80 2.93 -4.47 -2.10
N CYS A 81 3.25 -5.17 -3.18
CA CYS A 81 2.32 -6.04 -3.89
C CYS A 81 3.01 -7.38 -4.20
N SER A 82 3.21 -7.72 -5.48
CA SER A 82 4.05 -8.84 -5.92
C SER A 82 5.44 -8.34 -6.31
N ALA A 83 5.58 -7.64 -7.46
CA ALA A 83 6.84 -7.03 -7.90
C ALA A 83 7.16 -5.67 -7.25
N GLY A 84 6.25 -5.12 -6.43
CA GLY A 84 6.47 -3.87 -5.70
C GLY A 84 6.31 -2.56 -6.49
N ILE A 85 5.94 -2.61 -7.78
CA ILE A 85 5.87 -1.40 -8.64
C ILE A 85 4.45 -0.98 -9.03
N GLY A 86 3.58 -1.91 -9.47
CA GLY A 86 2.29 -1.57 -10.08
C GLY A 86 1.25 -1.07 -9.08
N ARG A 87 0.57 -2.01 -8.40
CA ARG A 87 -0.48 -1.69 -7.41
C ARG A 87 0.04 -0.84 -6.24
N ALA A 88 1.30 -1.07 -5.85
CA ALA A 88 1.99 -0.28 -4.84
C ALA A 88 2.17 1.18 -5.27
N GLY A 89 2.65 1.42 -6.50
CA GLY A 89 2.82 2.77 -7.03
C GLY A 89 1.50 3.52 -7.16
N VAL A 90 0.42 2.84 -7.57
CA VAL A 90 -0.91 3.46 -7.64
C VAL A 90 -1.44 3.82 -6.24
N LEU A 91 -1.24 2.98 -5.21
CA LEU A 91 -1.59 3.33 -3.83
C LEU A 91 -0.86 4.60 -3.39
N ILE A 92 0.48 4.63 -3.55
CA ILE A 92 1.32 5.76 -3.15
C ILE A 92 0.91 7.04 -3.89
N CYS A 93 0.72 6.96 -5.21
CA CYS A 93 0.34 8.11 -6.01
C CYS A 93 -1.06 8.64 -5.63
N THR A 94 -2.03 7.75 -5.41
CA THR A 94 -3.38 8.15 -4.99
C THR A 94 -3.37 8.79 -3.61
N ASP A 95 -2.60 8.23 -2.67
CA ASP A 95 -2.44 8.80 -1.33
C ASP A 95 -1.81 10.19 -1.39
N LEU A 96 -0.74 10.38 -2.15
CA LEU A 96 -0.13 11.70 -2.34
C LEU A 96 -1.12 12.71 -2.93
N ILE A 97 -1.84 12.33 -4.00
CA ILE A 97 -2.82 13.22 -4.65
C ILE A 97 -3.94 13.60 -3.68
N LEU A 98 -4.48 12.65 -2.92
CA LEU A 98 -5.49 12.95 -1.90
C LEU A 98 -4.95 13.91 -0.84
N GLY A 99 -3.69 13.73 -0.42
CA GLY A 99 -3.06 14.63 0.56
C GLY A 99 -2.85 16.04 0.02
N LEU A 100 -2.50 16.18 -1.26
CA LEU A 100 -2.39 17.47 -1.94
C LEU A 100 -3.75 18.16 -2.04
N ILE A 101 -4.80 17.43 -2.43
CA ILE A 101 -6.17 17.94 -2.49
C ILE A 101 -6.66 18.38 -1.11
N ASP A 102 -6.45 17.56 -0.07
CA ASP A 102 -6.83 17.87 1.31
C ASP A 102 -6.10 19.13 1.85
N SER A 103 -4.92 19.44 1.29
CA SER A 103 -4.11 20.60 1.64
C SER A 103 -4.30 21.82 0.72
N ASP A 104 -5.25 21.75 -0.22
CA ASP A 104 -5.50 22.76 -1.27
C ASP A 104 -4.27 23.12 -2.11
N LEU A 105 -3.40 22.13 -2.35
CA LEU A 105 -2.18 22.27 -3.15
C LEU A 105 -2.40 21.81 -4.59
N PRO A 106 -1.76 22.45 -5.58
CA PRO A 106 -1.92 22.09 -6.98
C PRO A 106 -1.32 20.71 -7.30
N VAL A 107 -2.10 19.88 -8.00
CA VAL A 107 -1.62 18.60 -8.53
C VAL A 107 -0.90 18.85 -9.86
N SER A 108 0.44 18.94 -9.82
CA SER A 108 1.23 19.13 -11.04
C SER A 108 1.42 17.81 -11.80
N ARG A 109 1.24 17.85 -13.13
CA ARG A 109 1.67 16.76 -14.02
C ARG A 109 2.95 17.20 -14.71
N SER A 110 4.09 16.65 -14.32
CA SER A 110 5.31 16.75 -15.13
C SER A 110 5.22 15.74 -16.28
N CYS A 111 4.40 16.03 -17.29
CA CYS A 111 4.54 15.35 -18.57
C CYS A 111 5.81 15.90 -19.23
N SER A 112 6.91 15.17 -19.13
CA SER A 112 8.00 15.33 -20.09
C SER A 112 7.45 14.88 -21.44
N SER A 113 6.90 15.82 -22.21
CA SER A 113 6.62 15.66 -23.63
C SER A 113 7.95 15.38 -24.32
N GLY A 114 8.36 14.11 -24.33
CA GLY A 114 9.40 13.63 -25.21
C GLY A 114 8.88 13.80 -26.63
N VAL A 115 9.22 14.93 -27.24
CA VAL A 115 9.12 15.09 -28.69
C VAL A 115 10.07 14.05 -29.28
N VAL A 116 9.50 12.95 -29.76
CA VAL A 116 10.21 12.01 -30.62
C VAL A 116 10.27 12.70 -31.98
N HIS A 117 11.38 13.40 -32.24
CA HIS A 117 11.81 13.74 -33.59
C HIS A 117 12.63 12.58 -34.16
#